data_AF-A0A934R5Q6-F1
#
_entry.id   AF-A0A934R5Q6-F1
#
_cell.length_a   1.000
_cell.length_b   1.000
_cell.length_c   1.000
_cell.angle_alpha   90.00
_cell.angle_beta   90.00
_cell.angle_gamma   90.00
#
_symmetry.space_group_name_H-M   'P 1'
#
loop_
_entity.id
_entity.type
_entity.pdbx_description
1 polymer ?
#
loop_
_entity_poly.entity_id
_entity_poly.type
_entity_poly.pdbx_seq_one_letter_code
_entity_poly.pdbx_strand_id
1 'polypeptide(L)'
;MRYRPSKRVIWLAIPLIPVLLMCGGVWLAGTFDEPDISTWGSKPPAAGARSKPLGWYDDSLFSLAHSKLNPWKSEMGHDFGSHFYNLKQSENPQDQEKYRKLMKLGKAWYGRILVRYPELSVTYKDLPAERNGLLQWARFEKRLRDTIKPGASGLIDLPDKLKAHFGVTKEFPWNSHSVKDWLDDNRALLDEARAIALMPERSSGGFSEDETVLETGMAARDFSKAFLMEARLFAEQGDIGRALESIRAANGLADHLRNGEAPTFMQGLVGANVQQTIDRYVLSNILPALPSGTDVTAWENAANPTLRQPADFARLVRGEWNAYMPGVFLPALADTKDPGTPADAEALAEAYTQASRSFVNRNESLSLSDLPSNPVVRPGYKDLSLRSQRIAKEHGMTTDSHNLRDTWERYQVQTGMTQAAFAILKGQPVPNDPIYGAPYQWDPVTRKLSLPKIQEFKKSAIKPLILPTL
;
A
#
# COMPACT_ATOMS: atom_id res chain seq x y z
N MET A 1 -8.15 73.75 28.11
CA MET A 1 -7.89 73.36 26.70
C MET A 1 -8.16 71.87 26.55
N ARG A 2 -9.15 71.46 25.74
CA ARG A 2 -9.43 70.04 25.46
C ARG A 2 -8.55 69.60 24.28
N TYR A 3 -7.54 68.77 24.56
CA TYR A 3 -6.65 68.21 23.55
C TYR A 3 -7.45 67.26 22.64
N ARG A 4 -7.68 67.66 21.39
CA ARG A 4 -8.25 66.78 20.36
C ARG A 4 -7.09 66.08 19.65
N PRO A 5 -6.95 64.75 19.74
CA PRO A 5 -5.90 64.03 19.02
C PRO A 5 -6.06 64.27 17.51
N SER A 6 -4.96 64.55 16.82
CA SER A 6 -5.00 64.83 15.38
C SER A 6 -5.43 63.56 14.63
N LYS A 7 -6.22 63.73 13.56
CA LYS A 7 -6.72 62.62 12.72
C LYS A 7 -5.59 61.68 12.25
N ARG A 8 -4.35 62.16 12.14
CA ARG A 8 -3.17 61.36 11.76
C ARG A 8 -2.76 60.33 12.83
N VAL A 9 -2.94 60.62 14.11
CA VAL A 9 -2.60 59.70 15.21
C VAL A 9 -3.59 58.52 15.28
N ILE A 10 -4.87 58.78 14.99
CA ILE A 10 -5.91 57.75 14.97
C ILE A 10 -5.65 56.74 13.84
N TRP A 11 -5.24 57.19 12.65
CA TRP A 11 -4.91 56.30 11.53
C TRP A 11 -3.66 55.44 11.76
N LEU A 12 -2.71 55.89 12.59
CA LEU A 12 -1.54 55.10 12.98
C LEU A 12 -1.85 54.08 14.09
N ALA A 13 -2.78 54.39 14.99
CA ALA A 13 -3.16 53.50 16.09
C ALA A 13 -4.11 52.37 15.65
N ILE A 14 -4.98 52.62 14.65
CA ILE A 14 -5.94 51.62 14.15
C ILE A 14 -5.30 50.30 13.71
N PRO A 15 -4.18 50.26 12.95
CA PRO A 15 -3.53 48.99 12.59
C PRO A 15 -2.74 48.34 13.74
N LEU A 16 -2.34 49.10 14.77
CA LEU A 16 -1.61 48.57 15.92
C LEU A 16 -2.52 47.85 16.92
N ILE A 17 -3.80 48.23 17.00
CA ILE A 17 -4.77 47.60 17.91
C ILE A 17 -5.00 46.12 17.55
N PRO A 18 -5.24 45.72 16.28
CA PRO A 18 -5.31 44.32 15.89
C PRO A 18 -4.02 43.55 16.19
N VAL A 19 -2.85 44.15 15.98
CA VAL A 19 -1.56 43.51 16.27
C VAL A 19 -1.39 43.30 17.77
N LEU A 20 -1.71 44.28 18.60
CA LEU A 20 -1.65 44.16 20.06
C LEU A 20 -2.69 43.19 20.60
N LEU A 21 -3.89 43.12 20.02
CA LEU A 21 -4.89 42.12 20.37
C LEU A 21 -4.48 40.71 19.93
N MET A 22 -3.81 40.57 18.78
CA MET A 22 -3.22 39.30 18.34
C MET A 22 -2.06 38.89 19.24
N CYS A 23 -1.10 39.76 19.51
CA CYS A 23 0.02 39.48 20.41
C CYS A 23 -0.45 39.21 21.85
N GLY A 24 -1.42 39.98 22.35
CA GLY A 24 -2.03 39.78 23.67
C GLY A 24 -2.85 38.50 23.75
N GLY A 25 -3.56 38.13 22.69
CA GLY A 25 -4.27 36.85 22.58
C GLY A 25 -3.31 35.65 22.53
N VAL A 26 -2.21 35.76 21.79
CA VAL A 26 -1.14 34.75 21.73
C VAL A 26 -0.43 34.62 23.08
N TRP A 27 -0.19 35.72 23.79
CA TRP A 27 0.46 35.72 25.09
C TRP A 27 -0.45 35.22 26.23
N LEU A 28 -1.73 35.59 26.22
CA LEU A 28 -2.73 35.07 27.18
C LEU A 28 -3.13 33.62 26.90
N ALA A 29 -2.96 33.14 25.66
CA ALA A 29 -3.05 31.71 25.33
C ALA A 29 -1.74 30.96 25.68
N GLY A 30 -0.70 31.65 26.14
CA GLY A 30 0.62 31.11 26.44
C GLY A 30 0.69 30.44 27.82
N THR A 31 0.36 29.16 27.86
CA THR A 31 1.29 28.03 28.04
C THR A 31 0.38 26.82 27.98
N PHE A 32 0.18 26.25 26.79
CA PHE A 32 -0.37 24.91 26.74
C PHE A 32 0.64 24.04 27.49
N ASP A 33 0.23 23.49 28.64
CA ASP A 33 1.02 22.49 29.33
C ASP A 33 1.47 21.48 28.28
N GLU A 34 2.77 21.22 28.19
CA GLU A 34 3.28 20.23 27.23
C GLU A 34 2.46 18.95 27.47
N PRO A 35 1.70 18.48 26.47
CA PRO A 35 0.77 17.40 26.71
C PRO A 35 1.55 16.18 27.19
N ASP A 36 1.08 15.54 28.26
CA ASP A 36 1.73 14.35 28.81
C ASP A 36 1.51 13.14 27.89
N ILE A 37 2.37 13.03 26.87
CA ILE A 37 2.39 11.97 25.85
C ILE A 37 2.45 10.57 26.50
N SER A 38 2.94 10.46 27.74
CA SER A 38 3.02 9.19 28.45
C SER A 38 1.63 8.58 28.71
N THR A 39 0.59 9.41 28.76
CA THR A 39 -0.80 8.98 29.00
C THR A 39 -1.61 8.74 27.73
N TRP A 40 -1.15 9.23 26.58
CA TRP A 40 -1.91 9.20 25.32
C TRP A 40 -2.32 7.79 24.90
N GLY A 41 -3.56 7.63 24.44
CA GLY A 41 -4.13 6.36 24.01
C GLY A 41 -4.54 5.41 25.14
N SER A 42 -4.30 5.76 26.41
CA SER A 42 -4.81 4.98 27.55
C SER A 42 -6.33 5.07 27.72
N LYS A 43 -6.93 6.17 27.23
CA LYS A 43 -8.37 6.44 27.24
C LYS A 43 -8.75 7.05 25.89
N PRO A 44 -10.03 6.98 25.48
CA PRO A 44 -10.49 7.78 24.36
C PRO A 44 -10.26 9.27 24.66
N PRO A 45 -9.86 10.06 23.65
CA PRO A 45 -9.76 11.51 23.82
C PRO A 45 -11.11 12.07 24.28
N ALA A 46 -11.09 13.02 25.21
CA ALA A 46 -12.32 13.53 25.83
C ALA A 46 -13.27 14.08 24.76
N ALA A 47 -14.52 13.59 24.77
CA ALA A 47 -15.56 14.09 23.88
C ALA A 47 -15.78 15.58 24.15
N GLY A 48 -15.39 16.44 23.20
CA GLY A 48 -15.50 17.88 23.39
C GLY A 48 -14.25 18.57 23.93
N ALA A 49 -13.09 17.89 24.07
CA ALA A 49 -11.76 18.52 24.03
C ALA A 49 -11.46 19.02 22.60
N ARG A 50 -12.45 19.69 22.03
CA ARG A 50 -12.34 20.54 20.86
C ARG A 50 -11.45 21.66 21.34
N SER A 51 -10.28 21.86 20.76
CA SER A 51 -9.87 23.24 20.54
C SER A 51 -11.09 23.85 19.83
N LYS A 52 -11.92 24.64 20.51
CA LYS A 52 -12.92 25.46 19.83
C LYS A 52 -12.07 26.55 19.21
N PRO A 53 -11.58 26.40 17.96
CA PRO A 53 -10.88 27.52 17.40
C PRO A 53 -11.99 28.55 17.15
N LEU A 54 -11.67 29.83 17.19
CA LEU A 54 -12.52 30.78 16.50
C LEU A 54 -12.48 30.36 15.02
N GLY A 55 -13.42 29.53 14.56
CA GLY A 55 -13.31 28.81 13.28
C GLY A 55 -13.05 29.75 12.09
N TRP A 56 -13.53 30.99 12.18
CA TRP A 56 -13.25 32.05 11.22
C TRP A 56 -11.79 32.55 11.21
N TYR A 57 -11.08 32.48 12.35
CA TYR A 57 -9.70 32.91 12.50
C TYR A 57 -8.73 31.90 11.88
N ASP A 58 -8.93 30.61 12.13
CA ASP A 58 -8.16 29.55 11.49
C ASP A 58 -8.45 29.47 9.98
N ASP A 59 -9.71 29.57 9.55
CA ASP A 59 -10.07 29.58 8.13
C ASP A 59 -9.43 30.76 7.37
N SER A 60 -9.36 31.93 8.00
CA SER A 60 -8.79 33.14 7.39
C SER A 60 -7.27 33.10 7.38
N LEU A 61 -6.61 32.71 8.47
CA LEU A 61 -5.16 32.56 8.54
C LEU A 61 -4.66 31.42 7.65
N PHE A 62 -5.38 30.32 7.57
CA PHE A 62 -5.03 29.19 6.72
C PHE A 62 -5.27 29.50 5.23
N SER A 63 -6.33 30.23 4.89
CA SER A 63 -6.54 30.74 3.52
C SER A 63 -5.47 31.77 3.13
N LEU A 64 -5.08 32.65 4.06
CA LEU A 64 -3.94 33.55 3.89
C LEU A 64 -2.63 32.77 3.76
N ALA A 65 -2.46 31.69 4.52
CA ALA A 65 -1.28 30.84 4.49
C ALA A 65 -1.09 30.09 3.16
N HIS A 66 -2.20 29.67 2.54
CA HIS A 66 -2.20 28.91 1.28
C HIS A 66 -2.39 29.78 0.04
N SER A 67 -2.62 31.09 0.23
CA SER A 67 -2.62 32.08 -0.83
C SER A 67 -1.34 31.99 -1.65
N LYS A 68 -1.45 32.12 -2.99
CA LYS A 68 -0.28 32.24 -3.88
C LYS A 68 0.63 33.42 -3.53
N LEU A 69 0.11 34.37 -2.75
CA LEU A 69 0.79 35.59 -2.31
C LEU A 69 1.40 35.48 -0.91
N ASN A 70 1.34 34.31 -0.24
CA ASN A 70 1.92 34.15 1.09
C ASN A 70 3.46 34.06 1.02
N PRO A 71 4.21 35.05 1.57
CA PRO A 71 5.67 34.99 1.60
C PRO A 71 6.21 33.93 2.58
N TRP A 72 5.39 33.41 3.51
CA TRP A 72 5.77 32.38 4.50
C TRP A 72 5.39 30.95 4.08
N LYS A 73 5.05 30.73 2.81
CA LYS A 73 4.60 29.42 2.30
C LYS A 73 5.63 28.31 2.51
N SER A 74 6.92 28.64 2.58
CA SER A 74 8.01 27.68 2.86
C SER A 74 8.04 27.22 4.32
N GLU A 75 7.63 28.06 5.28
CA GLU A 75 7.61 27.72 6.72
C GLU A 75 6.33 26.97 7.12
N MET A 76 5.23 27.13 6.38
CA MET A 76 4.02 26.31 6.53
C MET A 76 4.00 25.06 5.63
N GLY A 77 5.08 24.84 4.88
CA GLY A 77 5.32 23.67 4.02
C GLY A 77 5.91 22.47 4.76
N HIS A 78 5.92 22.45 6.09
CA HIS A 78 6.31 21.26 6.84
C HIS A 78 5.24 20.18 6.70
N ASP A 79 5.47 19.29 5.74
CA ASP A 79 4.69 18.07 5.55
C ASP A 79 4.76 17.23 6.83
N PHE A 80 3.61 16.69 7.24
CA PHE A 80 3.51 15.87 8.44
C PHE A 80 4.51 14.69 8.36
N GLY A 81 5.31 14.52 9.41
CA GLY A 81 6.32 13.46 9.50
C GLY A 81 7.64 13.76 8.77
N SER A 82 7.76 14.87 8.02
CA SER A 82 9.02 15.23 7.34
C SER A 82 10.21 15.34 8.30
N HIS A 83 10.01 15.99 9.45
CA HIS A 83 11.04 16.08 10.48
C HIS A 83 11.40 14.70 11.04
N PHE A 84 10.42 13.84 11.31
CA PHE A 84 10.66 12.46 11.74
C PHE A 84 11.49 11.65 10.73
N TYR A 85 11.21 11.79 9.43
CA TYR A 85 12.00 11.15 8.37
C TYR A 85 13.43 11.70 8.28
N ASN A 86 13.61 13.02 8.44
CA ASN A 86 14.93 13.63 8.48
C ASN A 86 15.75 13.09 9.66
N LEU A 87 15.12 12.93 10.84
CA LEU A 87 15.78 12.31 11.98
C LEU A 87 16.18 10.85 11.68
N LYS A 88 15.30 10.07 11.04
CA LYS A 88 15.59 8.67 10.65
C LYS A 88 16.82 8.58 9.74
N GLN A 89 16.96 9.51 8.79
CA GLN A 89 18.04 9.52 7.79
C GLN A 89 19.31 10.23 8.27
N SER A 90 19.26 10.96 9.39
CA SER A 90 20.40 11.77 9.86
C SER A 90 21.54 10.89 10.36
N GLU A 91 22.77 11.21 9.97
CA GLU A 91 23.97 10.57 10.53
C GLU A 91 24.36 11.15 11.90
N ASN A 92 23.72 12.25 12.33
CA ASN A 92 24.00 12.89 13.61
C ASN A 92 23.51 12.03 14.79
N PRO A 93 24.38 11.68 15.77
CA PRO A 93 23.99 10.90 16.94
C PRO A 93 22.84 11.49 17.75
N GLN A 94 22.72 12.82 17.86
CA GLN A 94 21.65 13.48 18.61
C GLN A 94 20.28 13.33 17.91
N ASP A 95 20.27 13.43 16.59
CA ASP A 95 19.05 13.23 15.79
C ASP A 95 18.61 11.77 15.87
N GLN A 96 19.55 10.83 15.82
CA GLN A 96 19.30 9.40 16.01
C GLN A 96 18.78 9.08 17.42
N GLU A 97 19.29 9.75 18.46
CA GLU A 97 18.74 9.62 19.81
C GLU A 97 17.30 10.14 19.88
N LYS A 98 17.02 11.31 19.27
CA LYS A 98 15.66 11.85 19.18
C LYS A 98 14.73 10.91 18.43
N TYR A 99 15.17 10.35 17.29
CA TYR A 99 14.44 9.35 16.52
C TYR A 99 14.07 8.13 17.38
N ARG A 100 15.05 7.51 18.05
CA ARG A 100 14.81 6.35 18.93
C ARG A 100 13.86 6.69 20.08
N LYS A 101 13.95 7.90 20.65
CA LYS A 101 13.02 8.37 21.68
C LYS A 101 11.58 8.46 21.14
N LEU A 102 11.38 9.06 19.97
CA LEU A 102 10.06 9.16 19.34
C LEU A 102 9.49 7.78 19.00
N MET A 103 10.33 6.87 18.48
CA MET A 103 9.95 5.48 18.24
C MET A 103 9.47 4.78 19.53
N LYS A 104 10.19 4.96 20.65
CA LYS A 104 9.79 4.40 21.94
C LYS A 104 8.46 4.97 22.43
N LEU A 105 8.23 6.28 22.29
CA LEU A 105 6.97 6.93 22.65
C LEU A 105 5.82 6.41 21.79
N GLY A 106 6.01 6.34 20.47
CA GLY A 106 5.03 5.81 19.53
C GLY A 106 4.67 4.35 19.80
N LYS A 107 5.65 3.49 20.08
CA LYS A 107 5.42 2.08 20.47
C LYS A 107 4.66 1.95 21.79
N ALA A 108 5.00 2.76 22.79
CA ALA A 108 4.29 2.76 24.06
C ALA A 108 2.83 3.21 23.90
N TRP A 109 2.61 4.26 23.10
CA TRP A 109 1.27 4.72 22.74
C TRP A 109 0.48 3.64 21.99
N TYR A 110 1.10 3.01 20.99
CA TYR A 110 0.52 1.89 20.25
C TYR A 110 0.06 0.74 21.15
N GLY A 111 0.90 0.33 22.11
CA GLY A 111 0.56 -0.71 23.07
C GLY A 111 -0.69 -0.37 23.90
N ARG A 112 -0.85 0.89 24.31
CA ARG A 112 -2.05 1.35 25.03
C ARG A 112 -3.30 1.35 24.15
N ILE A 113 -3.16 1.71 22.88
CA ILE A 113 -4.26 1.61 21.90
C ILE A 113 -4.67 0.14 21.71
N LEU A 114 -3.71 -0.78 21.58
CA LEU A 114 -4.01 -2.22 21.41
C LEU A 114 -4.77 -2.83 22.61
N VAL A 115 -4.52 -2.36 23.84
CA VAL A 115 -5.31 -2.78 25.01
C VAL A 115 -6.79 -2.38 24.85
N ARG A 116 -7.07 -1.23 24.22
CA ARG A 116 -8.43 -0.75 23.96
C ARG A 116 -9.07 -1.39 22.71
N TYR A 117 -8.26 -1.82 21.75
CA TYR A 117 -8.69 -2.37 20.47
C TYR A 117 -8.03 -3.73 20.18
N PRO A 118 -8.28 -4.76 21.02
CA PRO A 118 -7.64 -6.07 20.87
C PRO A 118 -7.99 -6.76 19.54
N GLU A 119 -9.11 -6.44 18.90
CA GLU A 119 -9.51 -6.97 17.59
C GLU A 119 -8.62 -6.52 16.42
N LEU A 120 -7.85 -5.45 16.62
CA LEU A 120 -6.84 -4.97 15.66
C LEU A 120 -5.48 -5.63 15.86
N SER A 121 -5.27 -6.35 16.97
CA SER A 121 -4.02 -7.04 17.21
C SER A 121 -3.79 -8.15 16.18
N VAL A 122 -2.51 -8.47 15.95
CA VAL A 122 -2.07 -9.54 15.06
C VAL A 122 -1.31 -10.55 15.89
N THR A 123 -1.71 -11.81 15.79
CA THR A 123 -0.94 -12.94 16.29
C THR A 123 -0.07 -13.49 15.16
N TYR A 124 1.23 -13.24 15.25
CA TYR A 124 2.21 -13.77 14.29
C TYR A 124 2.48 -15.26 14.57
N LYS A 125 2.72 -16.05 13.53
CA LYS A 125 3.25 -17.39 13.71
C LYS A 125 4.68 -17.31 14.24
N ASP A 126 4.98 -18.17 15.20
CA ASP A 126 6.35 -18.41 15.63
C ASP A 126 7.03 -19.35 14.63
N LEU A 127 7.79 -18.75 13.69
CA LEU A 127 8.55 -19.48 12.69
C LEU A 127 10.04 -19.23 12.89
N PRO A 128 10.87 -20.28 12.89
CA PRO A 128 12.32 -20.11 12.78
C PRO A 128 12.68 -19.28 11.55
N ALA A 129 13.69 -18.42 11.67
CA ALA A 129 14.01 -17.43 10.64
C ALA A 129 14.34 -18.09 9.28
N GLU A 130 14.98 -19.25 9.29
CA GLU A 130 15.33 -20.08 8.13
C GLU A 130 14.12 -20.71 7.42
N ARG A 131 12.97 -20.80 8.09
CA ARG A 131 11.71 -21.30 7.51
C ARG A 131 10.76 -20.19 7.09
N ASN A 132 10.98 -18.96 7.53
CA ASN A 132 10.14 -17.83 7.15
C ASN A 132 10.54 -17.26 5.78
N GLY A 133 9.87 -17.71 4.71
CA GLY A 133 10.14 -17.29 3.33
C GLY A 133 10.00 -15.79 3.09
N LEU A 134 9.08 -15.10 3.78
CA LEU A 134 8.94 -13.65 3.68
C LEU A 134 10.15 -12.92 4.29
N LEU A 135 10.66 -13.40 5.43
CA LEU A 135 11.87 -12.84 6.05
C LEU A 135 13.12 -13.14 5.22
N GLN A 136 13.27 -14.36 4.72
CA GLN A 136 14.37 -14.72 3.82
C GLN A 136 14.36 -13.85 2.56
N TRP A 137 13.17 -13.59 2.00
CA TRP A 137 13.02 -12.70 0.85
C TRP A 137 13.40 -11.25 1.18
N ALA A 138 12.94 -10.71 2.30
CA ALA A 138 13.30 -9.35 2.73
C ALA A 138 14.82 -9.19 2.92
N ARG A 139 15.49 -10.18 3.52
CA ARG A 139 16.95 -10.19 3.67
C ARG A 139 17.67 -10.28 2.34
N PHE A 140 17.15 -11.08 1.42
CA PHE A 140 17.66 -11.17 0.06
C PHE A 140 17.54 -9.83 -0.68
N GLU A 141 16.37 -9.17 -0.65
CA GLU A 141 16.19 -7.84 -1.26
C GLU A 141 17.10 -6.78 -0.63
N LYS A 142 17.29 -6.82 0.70
CA LYS A 142 18.21 -5.92 1.41
C LYS A 142 19.65 -6.12 0.90
N ARG A 143 20.15 -7.36 0.87
CA ARG A 143 21.49 -7.67 0.34
C ARG A 143 21.67 -7.13 -1.07
N LEU A 144 20.69 -7.31 -1.95
CA LEU A 144 20.77 -6.79 -3.31
C LEU A 144 20.85 -5.28 -3.34
N ARG A 145 20.01 -4.59 -2.56
CA ARG A 145 20.02 -3.12 -2.48
C ARG A 145 21.37 -2.58 -2.04
N ASP A 146 22.02 -3.24 -1.09
CA ASP A 146 23.33 -2.86 -0.57
C ASP A 146 24.45 -3.01 -1.62
N THR A 147 24.25 -3.87 -2.63
CA THR A 147 25.21 -4.03 -3.75
C THR A 147 24.99 -3.06 -4.90
N ILE A 148 23.86 -2.36 -4.94
CA ILE A 148 23.46 -1.55 -6.09
C ILE A 148 23.97 -0.13 -5.97
N LYS A 149 24.54 0.39 -7.06
CA LYS A 149 24.99 1.78 -7.13
C LYS A 149 23.81 2.75 -6.99
N PRO A 150 23.99 3.90 -6.30
CA PRO A 150 22.98 4.95 -6.26
C PRO A 150 22.49 5.31 -7.67
N GLY A 151 21.18 5.32 -7.88
CA GLY A 151 20.54 5.69 -9.15
C GLY A 151 20.20 4.55 -10.11
N ALA A 152 20.47 3.29 -9.77
CA ALA A 152 19.99 2.17 -10.59
C ALA A 152 18.45 2.06 -10.56
N SER A 153 17.86 1.69 -11.69
CA SER A 153 16.40 1.69 -11.89
C SER A 153 15.68 0.42 -11.39
N GLY A 154 16.41 -0.56 -10.85
CA GLY A 154 15.84 -1.82 -10.36
C GLY A 154 16.84 -2.62 -9.52
N LEU A 155 16.31 -3.61 -8.77
CA LEU A 155 17.13 -4.53 -7.96
C LEU A 155 17.80 -5.64 -8.79
N ILE A 156 17.26 -5.88 -9.98
CA ILE A 156 17.87 -6.72 -11.01
C ILE A 156 17.85 -5.92 -12.31
N ASP A 157 18.99 -5.82 -12.99
CA ASP A 157 19.10 -5.08 -14.25
C ASP A 157 18.54 -5.91 -15.39
N LEU A 158 17.21 -5.94 -15.49
CA LEU A 158 16.51 -6.52 -16.63
C LEU A 158 16.63 -5.53 -17.81
N PRO A 159 17.29 -5.90 -18.93
CA PRO A 159 17.44 -5.03 -20.09
C PRO A 159 16.09 -4.53 -20.59
N ASP A 160 16.03 -3.28 -21.06
CA ASP A 160 14.76 -2.68 -21.53
C ASP A 160 14.07 -3.49 -22.63
N LYS A 161 14.86 -4.14 -23.49
CA LYS A 161 14.36 -5.08 -24.51
C LYS A 161 13.60 -6.25 -23.90
N LEU A 162 14.07 -6.79 -22.78
CA LEU A 162 13.42 -7.88 -22.06
C LEU A 162 12.22 -7.38 -21.25
N LYS A 163 12.32 -6.20 -20.61
CA LYS A 163 11.20 -5.54 -19.93
C LYS A 163 10.02 -5.32 -20.89
N ALA A 164 10.30 -4.94 -22.14
CA ALA A 164 9.29 -4.68 -23.14
C ALA A 164 8.44 -5.91 -23.51
N HIS A 165 8.93 -7.14 -23.31
CA HIS A 165 8.14 -8.37 -23.49
C HIS A 165 6.96 -8.48 -22.51
N PHE A 166 7.03 -7.79 -21.36
CA PHE A 166 5.94 -7.71 -20.40
C PHE A 166 5.05 -6.48 -20.63
N GLY A 167 5.45 -5.60 -21.56
CA GLY A 167 4.72 -4.40 -21.95
C GLY A 167 3.55 -4.69 -22.89
N VAL A 168 2.78 -3.64 -23.19
CA VAL A 168 1.65 -3.70 -24.13
C VAL A 168 2.14 -3.47 -25.58
N THR A 169 3.32 -2.87 -25.74
CA THR A 169 3.89 -2.50 -27.03
C THR A 169 4.51 -3.74 -27.70
N LYS A 170 4.00 -4.10 -28.88
CA LYS A 170 4.50 -5.20 -29.72
C LYS A 170 5.89 -4.94 -30.32
N GLU A 171 6.60 -3.91 -29.88
CA GLU A 171 7.81 -3.39 -30.51
C GLU A 171 9.02 -4.32 -30.33
N PHE A 172 8.96 -5.27 -29.40
CA PHE A 172 10.06 -6.20 -29.13
C PHE A 172 9.58 -7.66 -29.19
N PRO A 173 9.80 -8.37 -30.32
CA PRO A 173 9.42 -9.77 -30.45
C PRO A 173 10.27 -10.65 -29.52
N TRP A 174 9.67 -11.71 -28.98
CA TRP A 174 10.36 -12.70 -28.15
C TRP A 174 11.65 -13.22 -28.81
N ASN A 175 12.76 -13.16 -28.08
CA ASN A 175 14.06 -13.68 -28.50
C ASN A 175 14.58 -14.67 -27.46
N SER A 176 14.38 -15.96 -27.70
CA SER A 176 14.76 -17.04 -26.77
C SER A 176 16.27 -17.08 -26.50
N HIS A 177 17.11 -16.71 -27.46
CA HIS A 177 18.57 -16.68 -27.27
C HIS A 177 18.99 -15.57 -26.31
N SER A 178 18.55 -14.32 -26.54
CA SER A 178 18.88 -13.20 -25.64
C SER A 178 18.32 -13.39 -24.23
N VAL A 179 17.14 -14.02 -24.12
CA VAL A 179 16.58 -14.40 -22.82
C VAL A 179 17.43 -15.46 -22.15
N LYS A 180 17.81 -16.53 -22.88
CA LYS A 180 18.66 -17.59 -22.36
C LYS A 180 20.00 -17.06 -21.86
N ASP A 181 20.67 -16.23 -22.64
CA ASP A 181 21.98 -15.68 -22.29
C ASP A 181 21.88 -14.87 -20.99
N TRP A 182 20.89 -13.98 -20.89
CA TRP A 182 20.68 -13.20 -19.66
C TRP A 182 20.32 -14.07 -18.45
N LEU A 183 19.51 -15.11 -18.64
CA LEU A 183 19.15 -16.05 -17.58
C LEU A 183 20.36 -16.84 -17.08
N ASP A 184 21.26 -17.23 -17.99
CA ASP A 184 22.48 -17.96 -17.64
C ASP A 184 23.49 -17.05 -16.92
N ASP A 185 23.62 -15.79 -17.36
CA ASP A 185 24.45 -14.77 -16.69
C ASP A 185 23.98 -14.47 -15.25
N ASN A 186 22.68 -14.66 -14.97
CA ASN A 186 22.07 -14.41 -13.67
C ASN A 186 21.72 -15.70 -12.91
N ARG A 187 22.21 -16.87 -13.35
CA ARG A 187 21.76 -18.18 -12.86
C ARG A 187 21.85 -18.32 -11.34
N ALA A 188 22.99 -18.00 -10.74
CA ALA A 188 23.20 -18.14 -9.30
C ALA A 188 22.22 -17.30 -8.48
N LEU A 189 21.96 -16.07 -8.92
CA LEU A 189 21.03 -15.15 -8.29
C LEU A 189 19.58 -15.65 -8.40
N LEU A 190 19.20 -16.16 -9.58
CA LEU A 190 17.87 -16.70 -9.83
C LEU A 190 17.63 -18.00 -9.06
N ASP A 191 18.64 -18.84 -8.89
CA ASP A 191 18.55 -20.09 -8.14
C ASP A 191 18.34 -19.82 -6.64
N GLU A 192 19.05 -18.85 -6.06
CA GLU A 192 18.82 -18.40 -4.68
C GLU A 192 17.40 -17.82 -4.51
N ALA A 193 16.99 -16.92 -5.41
CA ALA A 193 15.65 -16.35 -5.38
C ALA A 193 14.56 -17.43 -5.51
N ARG A 194 14.77 -18.44 -6.37
CA ARG A 194 13.83 -19.55 -6.58
C ARG A 194 13.71 -20.39 -5.31
N ALA A 195 14.82 -20.71 -4.67
CA ALA A 195 14.82 -21.47 -3.42
C ALA A 195 13.99 -20.77 -2.34
N ILE A 196 14.13 -19.45 -2.19
CA ILE A 196 13.34 -18.65 -1.24
C ILE A 196 11.87 -18.60 -1.68
N ALA A 197 11.61 -18.37 -2.96
CA ALA A 197 10.26 -18.26 -3.50
C ALA A 197 9.44 -19.55 -3.31
N LEU A 198 10.08 -20.72 -3.42
CA LEU A 198 9.45 -22.02 -3.25
C LEU A 198 9.28 -22.44 -1.77
N MET A 199 9.72 -21.62 -0.80
CA MET A 199 9.50 -21.91 0.62
C MET A 199 8.00 -21.97 0.94
N PRO A 200 7.52 -23.02 1.63
CA PRO A 200 6.08 -23.18 1.89
C PRO A 200 5.57 -22.30 3.04
N GLU A 201 6.46 -21.84 3.90
CA GLU A 201 6.12 -21.12 5.12
C GLU A 201 6.53 -19.66 5.05
N ARG A 202 5.71 -18.82 5.69
CA ARG A 202 5.88 -17.37 5.72
C ARG A 202 5.16 -16.80 6.92
N SER A 203 5.76 -15.79 7.52
CA SER A 203 5.17 -14.99 8.59
C SER A 203 5.60 -13.53 8.45
N SER A 204 4.70 -12.63 8.82
CA SER A 204 5.00 -11.20 9.00
C SER A 204 5.78 -10.94 10.30
N GLY A 205 5.93 -11.96 11.17
CA GLY A 205 6.75 -11.89 12.38
C GLY A 205 8.23 -12.21 12.15
N GLY A 206 9.06 -11.95 13.15
CA GLY A 206 10.50 -12.29 13.15
C GLY A 206 11.43 -11.26 12.50
N PHE A 207 10.90 -10.10 12.09
CA PHE A 207 11.68 -8.97 11.58
C PHE A 207 12.34 -8.20 12.72
N SER A 208 13.62 -7.88 12.59
CA SER A 208 14.31 -6.93 13.48
C SER A 208 13.89 -5.48 13.21
N GLU A 209 14.23 -4.54 14.10
CA GLU A 209 13.89 -3.12 13.92
C GLU A 209 14.49 -2.53 12.63
N ASP A 210 15.65 -3.03 12.20
CA ASP A 210 16.35 -2.61 10.98
C ASP A 210 15.83 -3.33 9.72
N GLU A 211 14.96 -4.33 9.88
CA GLU A 211 14.31 -5.06 8.79
C GLU A 211 12.88 -4.55 8.68
N THR A 212 12.66 -3.51 7.86
CA THR A 212 11.31 -2.97 7.72
C THR A 212 10.50 -3.79 6.71
N VAL A 213 9.37 -4.34 7.18
CA VAL A 213 8.36 -5.01 6.34
C VAL A 213 7.87 -4.09 5.21
N LEU A 214 7.87 -2.78 5.44
CA LEU A 214 7.42 -1.74 4.51
C LEU A 214 8.27 -1.63 3.23
N GLU A 215 9.56 -1.99 3.30
CA GLU A 215 10.49 -1.83 2.17
C GLU A 215 10.58 -3.07 1.26
N THR A 216 9.87 -4.15 1.64
CA THR A 216 9.93 -5.45 0.97
C THR A 216 8.90 -5.56 -0.15
N GLY A 217 9.34 -6.03 -1.33
CA GLY A 217 8.47 -6.50 -2.41
C GLY A 217 8.79 -5.94 -3.79
N MET A 218 9.59 -4.87 -3.89
CA MET A 218 9.90 -4.28 -5.19
C MET A 218 10.62 -5.26 -6.11
N ALA A 219 11.55 -6.06 -5.57
CA ALA A 219 12.28 -7.05 -6.38
C ALA A 219 11.36 -8.18 -6.85
N ALA A 220 10.33 -8.52 -6.07
CA ALA A 220 9.41 -9.62 -6.39
C ALA A 220 8.76 -9.45 -7.78
N ARG A 221 8.55 -8.20 -8.22
CA ARG A 221 8.00 -7.90 -9.56
C ARG A 221 8.96 -8.24 -10.69
N ASP A 222 10.26 -8.08 -10.49
CA ASP A 222 11.24 -8.30 -11.54
C ASP A 222 11.74 -9.75 -11.54
N PHE A 223 11.90 -10.36 -10.37
CA PHE A 223 12.16 -11.79 -10.27
C PHE A 223 11.00 -12.65 -10.79
N SER A 224 9.74 -12.26 -10.55
CA SER A 224 8.62 -12.99 -11.14
C SER A 224 8.61 -12.94 -12.66
N LYS A 225 8.99 -11.81 -13.27
CA LYS A 225 9.18 -11.72 -14.72
C LYS A 225 10.31 -12.63 -15.19
N ALA A 226 11.45 -12.65 -14.48
CA ALA A 226 12.55 -13.55 -14.81
C ALA A 226 12.10 -15.03 -14.79
N PHE A 227 11.38 -15.45 -13.75
CA PHE A 227 10.83 -16.80 -13.67
C PHE A 227 9.80 -17.08 -14.78
N LEU A 228 8.99 -16.10 -15.19
CA LEU A 228 8.06 -16.29 -16.32
C LEU A 228 8.77 -16.42 -17.67
N MET A 229 9.90 -15.72 -17.86
CA MET A 229 10.76 -15.92 -19.03
C MET A 229 11.40 -17.31 -19.02
N GLU A 230 11.89 -17.78 -17.86
CA GLU A 230 12.37 -19.16 -17.70
C GLU A 230 11.27 -20.18 -18.01
N ALA A 231 10.06 -19.94 -17.50
CA ALA A 231 8.92 -20.82 -17.72
C ALA A 231 8.61 -20.98 -19.21
N ARG A 232 8.60 -19.87 -19.95
CA ARG A 232 8.40 -19.89 -21.41
C ARG A 232 9.54 -20.61 -22.12
N LEU A 233 10.79 -20.33 -21.76
CA LEU A 233 11.95 -20.97 -22.39
C LEU A 233 11.94 -22.49 -22.20
N PHE A 234 11.67 -22.97 -20.98
CA PHE A 234 11.55 -24.41 -20.70
C PHE A 234 10.35 -25.04 -21.40
N ALA A 235 9.22 -24.34 -21.47
CA ALA A 235 8.05 -24.77 -22.21
C ALA A 235 8.35 -24.97 -23.71
N GLU A 236 9.02 -24.01 -24.34
CA GLU A 236 9.45 -24.08 -25.76
C GLU A 236 10.45 -25.23 -26.01
N GLN A 237 11.22 -25.63 -24.99
CA GLN A 237 12.16 -26.76 -25.03
C GLN A 237 11.51 -28.11 -24.71
N GLY A 238 10.22 -28.14 -24.36
CA GLY A 238 9.50 -29.35 -23.96
C GLY A 238 9.70 -29.79 -22.51
N ASP A 239 10.43 -29.01 -21.69
CA ASP A 239 10.59 -29.28 -20.25
C ASP A 239 9.44 -28.64 -19.46
N ILE A 240 8.26 -29.26 -19.56
CA ILE A 240 7.04 -28.78 -18.89
C ILE A 240 7.20 -28.79 -17.36
N GLY A 241 7.96 -29.74 -16.81
CA GLY A 241 8.19 -29.84 -15.37
C GLY A 241 8.87 -28.59 -14.81
N ARG A 242 9.99 -28.19 -15.40
CA ARG A 242 10.70 -26.95 -15.02
C ARG A 242 9.90 -25.70 -15.34
N ALA A 243 9.15 -25.69 -16.45
CA ALA A 243 8.29 -24.56 -16.78
C ALA A 243 7.26 -24.28 -15.68
N LEU A 244 6.57 -25.32 -15.21
CA LEU A 244 5.59 -25.22 -14.13
C LEU A 244 6.24 -24.86 -12.79
N GLU A 245 7.43 -25.37 -12.49
CA GLU A 245 8.19 -24.98 -11.28
C GLU A 245 8.53 -23.49 -11.27
N SER A 246 8.98 -22.92 -12.39
CA SER A 246 9.26 -21.49 -12.49
C SER A 246 8.00 -20.64 -12.26
N ILE A 247 6.83 -21.08 -12.74
CA ILE A 247 5.56 -20.39 -12.45
C ILE A 247 5.23 -20.48 -10.95
N ARG A 248 5.42 -21.65 -10.33
CA ARG A 248 5.22 -21.82 -8.88
C ARG A 248 6.16 -20.93 -8.08
N ALA A 249 7.40 -20.74 -8.53
CA ALA A 249 8.33 -19.79 -7.90
C ALA A 249 7.82 -18.35 -8.03
N ALA A 250 7.37 -17.93 -9.22
CA ALA A 250 6.76 -16.61 -9.39
C ALA A 250 5.54 -16.40 -8.46
N ASN A 251 4.69 -17.41 -8.32
CA ASN A 251 3.55 -17.38 -7.39
C ASN A 251 3.97 -17.40 -5.93
N GLY A 252 5.01 -18.15 -5.58
CA GLY A 252 5.60 -18.17 -4.25
C GLY A 252 6.01 -16.78 -3.77
N LEU A 253 6.61 -15.97 -4.65
CA LEU A 253 6.90 -14.56 -4.37
C LEU A 253 5.62 -13.74 -4.11
N ALA A 254 4.59 -13.90 -4.94
CA ALA A 254 3.30 -13.23 -4.72
C ALA A 254 2.65 -13.64 -3.39
N ASP A 255 2.82 -14.90 -2.99
CA ASP A 255 2.24 -15.46 -1.78
C ASP A 255 2.99 -15.04 -0.52
N HIS A 256 4.32 -14.93 -0.56
CA HIS A 256 5.10 -14.36 0.54
C HIS A 256 4.59 -12.97 0.91
N LEU A 257 4.23 -12.15 -0.08
CA LEU A 257 3.74 -10.79 0.14
C LEU A 257 2.26 -10.72 0.58
N ARG A 258 1.43 -11.71 0.27
CA ARG A 258 -0.04 -11.65 0.50
C ARG A 258 -0.54 -12.54 1.65
N ASN A 259 0.16 -13.61 1.97
CA ASN A 259 -0.33 -14.68 2.84
C ASN A 259 0.33 -14.68 4.23
N GLY A 260 1.05 -13.61 4.58
CA GLY A 260 1.40 -13.32 5.97
C GLY A 260 0.16 -13.06 6.82
N GLU A 261 0.33 -13.04 8.13
CA GLU A 261 -0.73 -12.76 9.11
C GLU A 261 -1.14 -11.28 9.06
N ALA A 262 -0.20 -10.40 8.68
CA ALA A 262 -0.38 -8.96 8.60
C ALA A 262 0.41 -8.34 7.42
N PRO A 263 0.07 -8.70 6.17
CA PRO A 263 0.63 -8.04 5.00
C PRO A 263 0.22 -6.57 4.98
N THR A 264 1.15 -5.70 4.60
CA THR A 264 0.87 -4.28 4.36
C THR A 264 0.11 -4.10 3.04
N PHE A 265 -0.52 -2.94 2.82
CA PHE A 265 -1.19 -2.66 1.55
C PHE A 265 -0.21 -2.71 0.38
N MET A 266 0.99 -2.17 0.55
CA MET A 266 2.01 -2.19 -0.50
C MET A 266 2.38 -3.62 -0.88
N GLN A 267 2.60 -4.51 0.09
CA GLN A 267 2.85 -5.93 -0.17
C GLN A 267 1.67 -6.60 -0.86
N GLY A 268 0.44 -6.35 -0.41
CA GLY A 268 -0.78 -6.86 -1.04
C GLY A 268 -0.93 -6.43 -2.49
N LEU A 269 -0.70 -5.15 -2.79
CA LEU A 269 -0.77 -4.58 -4.15
C LEU A 269 0.32 -5.15 -5.05
N VAL A 270 1.55 -5.26 -4.55
CA VAL A 270 2.66 -5.83 -5.31
C VAL A 270 2.41 -7.30 -5.59
N GLY A 271 2.02 -8.09 -4.59
CA GLY A 271 1.69 -9.51 -4.79
C GLY A 271 0.51 -9.71 -5.76
N ALA A 272 -0.51 -8.84 -5.71
CA ALA A 272 -1.60 -8.85 -6.68
C ALA A 272 -1.12 -8.51 -8.10
N ASN A 273 -0.20 -7.56 -8.26
CA ASN A 273 0.38 -7.23 -9.56
C ASN A 273 1.25 -8.37 -10.12
N VAL A 274 2.00 -9.06 -9.26
CA VAL A 274 2.76 -10.26 -9.65
C VAL A 274 1.80 -11.34 -10.15
N GLN A 275 0.76 -11.67 -9.38
CA GLN A 275 -0.27 -12.64 -9.79
C GLN A 275 -0.88 -12.29 -11.15
N GLN A 276 -1.32 -11.03 -11.33
CA GLN A 276 -1.91 -10.58 -12.59
C GLN A 276 -0.95 -10.73 -13.78
N THR A 277 0.35 -10.55 -13.53
CA THR A 277 1.39 -10.71 -14.54
C THR A 277 1.58 -12.17 -14.89
N ILE A 278 1.59 -13.07 -13.90
CA ILE A 278 1.61 -14.53 -14.10
C ILE A 278 0.41 -14.97 -14.94
N ASP A 279 -0.80 -14.64 -14.48
CA ASP A 279 -2.06 -15.01 -15.12
C ASP A 279 -2.09 -14.59 -16.60
N ARG A 280 -1.77 -13.32 -16.86
CA ARG A 280 -1.71 -12.78 -18.22
C ARG A 280 -0.66 -13.48 -19.04
N TYR A 281 0.56 -13.62 -18.51
CA TYR A 281 1.69 -14.14 -19.28
C TYR A 281 1.51 -15.62 -19.64
N VAL A 282 0.97 -16.43 -18.72
CA VAL A 282 0.60 -17.82 -18.99
C VAL A 282 -0.41 -17.90 -20.13
N LEU A 283 -1.53 -17.16 -20.03
CA LEU A 283 -2.60 -17.21 -21.02
C LEU A 283 -2.19 -16.62 -22.39
N SER A 284 -1.39 -15.55 -22.42
CA SER A 284 -1.10 -14.81 -23.66
C SER A 284 0.23 -15.13 -24.31
N ASN A 285 1.18 -15.75 -23.60
CA ASN A 285 2.52 -16.01 -24.12
C ASN A 285 2.94 -17.48 -24.03
N ILE A 286 2.62 -18.17 -22.93
CA ILE A 286 3.06 -19.56 -22.75
C ILE A 286 2.10 -20.54 -23.39
N LEU A 287 0.82 -20.57 -22.98
CA LEU A 287 -0.16 -21.51 -23.54
C LEU A 287 -0.28 -21.45 -25.07
N PRO A 288 -0.27 -20.27 -25.72
CA PRO A 288 -0.32 -20.21 -27.19
C PRO A 288 0.90 -20.78 -27.90
N ALA A 289 2.03 -20.92 -27.20
CA ALA A 289 3.28 -21.46 -27.76
C ALA A 289 3.42 -22.99 -27.56
N LEU A 290 2.50 -23.61 -26.81
CA LEU A 290 2.53 -25.03 -26.50
C LEU A 290 1.80 -25.86 -27.58
N PRO A 291 2.17 -27.14 -27.74
CA PRO A 291 1.49 -28.04 -28.67
C PRO A 291 0.04 -28.31 -28.21
N SER A 292 -0.80 -28.70 -29.18
CA SER A 292 -2.18 -29.10 -28.91
C SER A 292 -2.27 -30.28 -27.94
N GLY A 293 -3.30 -30.29 -27.11
CA GLY A 293 -3.50 -31.32 -26.07
C GLY A 293 -2.65 -31.14 -24.81
N THR A 294 -2.04 -29.97 -24.62
CA THR A 294 -1.37 -29.60 -23.37
C THR A 294 -2.31 -29.70 -22.16
N ASP A 295 -1.79 -30.19 -21.01
CA ASP A 295 -2.55 -30.27 -19.76
C ASP A 295 -2.81 -28.88 -19.16
N VAL A 296 -3.92 -28.25 -19.58
CA VAL A 296 -4.40 -26.95 -19.09
C VAL A 296 -4.56 -26.93 -17.56
N THR A 297 -4.91 -28.06 -16.95
CA THR A 297 -5.11 -28.15 -15.50
C THR A 297 -3.80 -27.97 -14.75
N ALA A 298 -2.70 -28.54 -15.25
CA ALA A 298 -1.38 -28.33 -14.67
C ALA A 298 -0.95 -26.86 -14.72
N TRP A 299 -1.23 -26.15 -15.82
CA TRP A 299 -0.92 -24.72 -15.95
C TRP A 299 -1.79 -23.83 -15.06
N GLU A 300 -3.09 -24.13 -14.96
CA GLU A 300 -4.00 -23.45 -14.03
C GLU A 300 -3.55 -23.64 -12.58
N ASN A 301 -3.19 -24.87 -12.20
CA ASN A 301 -2.69 -25.18 -10.86
C ASN A 301 -1.37 -24.48 -10.56
N ALA A 302 -0.46 -24.40 -11.54
CA ALA A 302 0.80 -23.69 -11.39
C ALA A 302 0.59 -22.18 -11.28
N ALA A 303 -0.28 -21.60 -12.12
CA ALA A 303 -0.65 -20.18 -12.09
C ALA A 303 -1.47 -19.79 -10.86
N ASN A 304 -2.22 -20.74 -10.28
CA ASN A 304 -3.01 -20.60 -9.06
C ASN A 304 -3.87 -19.32 -8.99
N PRO A 305 -4.74 -19.04 -9.98
CA PRO A 305 -5.60 -17.86 -9.95
C PRO A 305 -6.61 -17.98 -8.80
N THR A 306 -6.29 -17.40 -7.65
CA THR A 306 -7.07 -17.53 -6.41
C THR A 306 -7.81 -16.24 -6.09
N LEU A 307 -9.14 -16.32 -6.04
CA LEU A 307 -9.99 -15.24 -5.54
C LEU A 307 -9.73 -15.01 -4.04
N ARG A 308 -9.53 -13.75 -3.68
CA ARG A 308 -9.37 -13.31 -2.30
C ARG A 308 -10.69 -12.84 -1.76
N GLN A 309 -11.01 -13.26 -0.54
CA GLN A 309 -12.24 -12.88 0.13
C GLN A 309 -12.10 -11.49 0.75
N PRO A 310 -13.21 -10.78 1.04
CA PRO A 310 -13.17 -9.51 1.77
C PRO A 310 -12.41 -9.60 3.10
N ALA A 311 -12.42 -10.76 3.77
CA ALA A 311 -11.58 -11.02 4.95
C ALA A 311 -10.06 -10.92 4.68
N ASP A 312 -9.59 -11.25 3.47
CA ASP A 312 -8.20 -11.01 3.09
C ASP A 312 -7.90 -9.50 2.96
N PHE A 313 -8.85 -8.70 2.48
CA PHE A 313 -8.72 -7.24 2.46
C PHE A 313 -8.75 -6.65 3.88
N ALA A 314 -9.59 -7.17 4.78
CA ALA A 314 -9.55 -6.81 6.19
C ALA A 314 -8.18 -7.09 6.81
N ARG A 315 -7.57 -8.24 6.47
CA ARG A 315 -6.21 -8.59 6.90
C ARG A 315 -5.16 -7.60 6.37
N LEU A 316 -5.28 -7.10 5.14
CA LEU A 316 -4.42 -6.03 4.61
C LEU A 316 -4.57 -4.72 5.37
N VAL A 317 -5.81 -4.30 5.67
CA VAL A 317 -6.07 -3.08 6.47
C VAL A 317 -5.45 -3.21 7.86
N ARG A 318 -5.66 -4.36 8.51
CA ARG A 318 -5.09 -4.67 9.83
C ARG A 318 -3.56 -4.65 9.77
N GLY A 319 -2.96 -5.28 8.76
CA GLY A 319 -1.51 -5.33 8.60
C GLY A 319 -0.88 -3.97 8.33
N GLU A 320 -1.49 -3.17 7.47
CA GLU A 320 -1.07 -1.78 7.26
C GLU A 320 -1.11 -0.99 8.57
N TRP A 321 -2.23 -1.05 9.31
CA TRP A 321 -2.37 -0.33 10.57
C TRP A 321 -1.31 -0.78 11.59
N ASN A 322 -1.06 -2.09 11.72
CA ASN A 322 -0.06 -2.63 12.65
C ASN A 322 1.38 -2.26 12.26
N ALA A 323 1.70 -2.10 10.97
CA ALA A 323 3.02 -1.69 10.52
C ALA A 323 3.20 -0.16 10.62
N TYR A 324 2.21 0.59 10.14
CA TYR A 324 2.27 2.03 9.98
C TYR A 324 2.15 2.80 11.31
N MET A 325 1.24 2.38 12.19
CA MET A 325 0.98 3.08 13.46
C MET A 325 2.22 3.19 14.35
N PRO A 326 2.88 2.09 14.76
CA PRO A 326 4.06 2.16 15.61
C PRO A 326 5.33 2.52 14.83
N GLY A 327 5.37 2.31 13.52
CA GLY A 327 6.56 2.51 12.68
C GLY A 327 6.76 3.95 12.20
N VAL A 328 5.65 4.69 12.01
CA VAL A 328 5.68 6.02 11.39
C VAL A 328 4.69 6.97 12.06
N PHE A 329 3.40 6.59 12.11
CA PHE A 329 2.33 7.54 12.41
C PHE A 329 2.40 8.10 13.83
N LEU A 330 2.40 7.22 14.84
CA LEU A 330 2.45 7.64 16.25
C LEU A 330 3.79 8.26 16.64
N PRO A 331 4.97 7.73 16.20
CA PRO A 331 6.24 8.42 16.42
C PRO A 331 6.27 9.85 15.87
N ALA A 332 5.73 10.08 14.67
CA ALA A 332 5.64 11.42 14.09
C ALA A 332 4.68 12.32 14.90
N LEU A 333 3.52 11.81 15.30
CA LEU A 333 2.57 12.54 16.16
C LEU A 333 3.12 12.82 17.57
N ALA A 334 4.07 12.01 18.05
CA ALA A 334 4.73 12.21 19.33
C ALA A 334 5.80 13.33 19.29
N ASP A 335 6.19 13.83 18.11
CA ASP A 335 7.07 14.99 17.99
C ASP A 335 6.26 16.29 18.11
N THR A 336 5.84 16.60 19.33
CA THR A 336 5.03 17.79 19.64
C THR A 336 5.76 19.11 19.38
N LYS A 337 7.07 19.06 19.17
CA LYS A 337 7.89 20.23 18.81
C LYS A 337 7.98 20.44 17.30
N ASP A 338 7.61 19.45 16.50
CA ASP A 338 7.52 19.59 15.04
C ASP A 338 6.32 20.49 14.72
N PRO A 339 6.51 21.65 14.05
CA PRO A 339 5.41 22.43 13.51
C PRO A 339 4.51 21.58 12.60
N GLY A 340 5.03 20.48 12.04
CA GLY A 340 4.39 19.35 11.36
C GLY A 340 3.21 18.70 12.07
N THR A 341 3.22 18.68 13.40
CA THR A 341 2.32 17.90 14.25
C THR A 341 1.06 18.69 14.61
N PRO A 342 -0.15 18.11 14.44
CA PRO A 342 -1.38 18.77 14.84
C PRO A 342 -1.57 18.81 16.36
N ALA A 343 -2.21 19.87 16.86
CA ALA A 343 -2.50 20.04 18.28
C ALA A 343 -3.46 18.95 18.83
N ASP A 344 -4.32 18.40 17.98
CA ASP A 344 -5.26 17.32 18.30
C ASP A 344 -4.75 15.93 17.85
N ALA A 345 -3.44 15.70 17.94
CA ALA A 345 -2.78 14.45 17.54
C ALA A 345 -3.44 13.18 18.13
N GLU A 346 -3.89 13.23 19.39
CA GLU A 346 -4.56 12.09 20.02
C GLU A 346 -5.92 11.78 19.38
N ALA A 347 -6.70 12.82 19.05
CA ALA A 347 -7.98 12.68 18.36
C ALA A 347 -7.79 12.15 16.93
N LEU A 348 -6.74 12.58 16.23
CA LEU A 348 -6.39 12.07 14.92
C LEU A 348 -6.01 10.58 14.97
N ALA A 349 -5.17 10.16 15.91
CA ALA A 349 -4.79 8.75 16.09
C ALA A 349 -5.99 7.86 16.44
N GLU A 350 -6.90 8.35 17.29
CA GLU A 350 -8.15 7.68 17.62
C GLU A 350 -9.04 7.54 16.38
N ALA A 351 -9.24 8.61 15.61
CA ALA A 351 -10.08 8.60 14.41
C ALA A 351 -9.53 7.62 13.35
N TYR A 352 -8.21 7.58 13.15
CA TYR A 352 -7.57 6.63 12.23
C TYR A 352 -7.77 5.18 12.71
N THR A 353 -7.61 4.93 14.01
CA THR A 353 -7.82 3.60 14.61
C THR A 353 -9.27 3.14 14.47
N GLN A 354 -10.24 4.00 14.76
CA GLN A 354 -11.66 3.69 14.60
C GLN A 354 -12.04 3.45 13.14
N ALA A 355 -11.42 4.18 12.20
CA ALA A 355 -11.57 3.92 10.78
C ALA A 355 -11.11 2.51 10.42
N SER A 356 -9.86 2.17 10.73
CA SER A 356 -9.30 0.85 10.45
C SER A 356 -10.12 -0.27 11.08
N ARG A 357 -10.52 -0.12 12.35
CA ARG A 357 -11.42 -1.06 13.05
C ARG A 357 -12.74 -1.26 12.30
N SER A 358 -13.40 -0.16 11.91
CA SER A 358 -14.68 -0.22 11.21
C SER A 358 -14.53 -0.92 9.86
N PHE A 359 -13.43 -0.68 9.15
CA PHE A 359 -13.09 -1.36 7.92
C PHE A 359 -12.88 -2.86 8.12
N VAL A 360 -12.06 -3.24 9.10
CA VAL A 360 -11.76 -4.64 9.42
C VAL A 360 -13.04 -5.40 9.77
N ASN A 361 -13.77 -4.93 10.79
CA ASN A 361 -14.97 -5.61 11.29
C ASN A 361 -16.03 -5.78 10.21
N ARG A 362 -16.17 -4.80 9.31
CA ARG A 362 -17.14 -4.89 8.23
C ARG A 362 -16.72 -5.90 7.17
N ASN A 363 -15.44 -5.95 6.77
CA ASN A 363 -15.02 -6.80 5.65
C ASN A 363 -14.77 -8.26 6.07
N GLU A 364 -14.56 -8.55 7.36
CA GLU A 364 -14.33 -9.94 7.82
C GLU A 364 -15.51 -10.88 7.61
N SER A 365 -16.74 -10.35 7.60
CA SER A 365 -17.97 -11.15 7.47
C SER A 365 -18.58 -11.14 6.07
N LEU A 366 -18.05 -10.35 5.13
CA LEU A 366 -18.60 -10.22 3.78
C LEU A 366 -18.09 -11.32 2.85
N SER A 367 -18.95 -11.74 1.94
CA SER A 367 -18.56 -12.46 0.73
C SER A 367 -18.26 -11.47 -0.42
N LEU A 368 -17.62 -11.95 -1.49
CA LEU A 368 -17.39 -11.15 -2.69
C LEU A 368 -18.70 -10.60 -3.30
N SER A 369 -19.78 -11.39 -3.27
CA SER A 369 -21.08 -11.00 -3.78
C SER A 369 -21.79 -9.92 -2.94
N ASP A 370 -21.38 -9.72 -1.69
CA ASP A 370 -21.97 -8.69 -0.82
C ASP A 370 -21.39 -7.29 -1.07
N LEU A 371 -20.24 -7.20 -1.76
CA LEU A 371 -19.48 -5.96 -1.94
C LEU A 371 -20.29 -4.85 -2.63
N PRO A 372 -21.06 -5.10 -3.72
CA PRO A 372 -21.82 -4.05 -4.39
C PRO A 372 -22.88 -3.40 -3.48
N SER A 373 -23.48 -4.17 -2.58
CA SER A 373 -24.46 -3.68 -1.60
C SER A 373 -23.82 -3.08 -0.34
N ASN A 374 -22.50 -3.15 -0.22
CA ASN A 374 -21.76 -2.70 0.95
C ASN A 374 -20.72 -1.63 0.59
N PRO A 375 -21.11 -0.40 0.24
CA PRO A 375 -20.17 0.65 -0.11
C PRO A 375 -19.30 1.04 1.08
N VAL A 376 -18.08 1.49 0.82
CA VAL A 376 -17.16 1.98 1.85
C VAL A 376 -17.79 3.13 2.63
N VAL A 377 -17.95 2.95 3.94
CA VAL A 377 -18.34 4.02 4.87
C VAL A 377 -17.10 4.39 5.66
N ARG A 378 -16.68 5.66 5.57
CA ARG A 378 -15.54 6.17 6.32
C ARG A 378 -16.03 6.98 7.52
N PRO A 379 -15.42 6.86 8.72
CA PRO A 379 -15.85 7.64 9.87
C PRO A 379 -15.70 9.14 9.63
N GLY A 380 -16.46 9.92 10.41
CA GLY A 380 -16.34 11.38 10.39
C GLY A 380 -14.99 11.83 10.92
N TYR A 381 -14.19 12.48 10.07
CA TYR A 381 -12.96 13.20 10.44
C TYR A 381 -13.21 14.71 10.56
N LYS A 382 -14.43 15.17 10.27
CA LYS A 382 -14.82 16.60 10.19
C LYS A 382 -14.73 17.34 11.52
N ASP A 383 -14.72 16.59 12.63
CA ASP A 383 -14.59 17.16 13.98
C ASP A 383 -13.14 17.38 14.41
N LEU A 384 -12.15 16.99 13.58
CA LEU A 384 -10.73 17.22 13.82
C LEU A 384 -10.32 18.64 13.41
N SER A 385 -9.15 19.11 13.89
CA SER A 385 -8.52 20.34 13.40
C SER A 385 -8.27 20.26 11.89
N LEU A 386 -8.23 21.39 11.18
CA LEU A 386 -7.99 21.42 9.73
C LEU A 386 -6.71 20.68 9.33
N ARG A 387 -5.66 20.80 10.14
CA ARG A 387 -4.41 20.08 9.92
C ARG A 387 -4.61 18.57 10.04
N SER A 388 -5.29 18.11 11.09
CA SER A 388 -5.63 16.70 11.26
C SER A 388 -6.57 16.20 10.16
N GLN A 389 -7.50 17.01 9.67
CA GLN A 389 -8.33 16.66 8.51
C GLN A 389 -7.51 16.50 7.23
N ARG A 390 -6.49 17.34 7.02
CA ARG A 390 -5.56 17.21 5.89
C ARG A 390 -4.74 15.93 6.00
N ILE A 391 -4.14 15.67 7.17
CA ILE A 391 -3.37 14.45 7.42
C ILE A 391 -4.27 13.21 7.25
N ALA A 392 -5.50 13.25 7.77
CA ALA A 392 -6.49 12.21 7.57
C ALA A 392 -6.80 11.98 6.08
N LYS A 393 -6.91 13.05 5.27
CA LYS A 393 -7.08 12.97 3.82
C LYS A 393 -5.89 12.33 3.12
N GLU A 394 -4.68 12.74 3.46
CA GLU A 394 -3.42 12.22 2.91
C GLU A 394 -3.23 10.73 3.25
N HIS A 395 -3.65 10.30 4.43
CA HIS A 395 -3.60 8.89 4.87
C HIS A 395 -4.89 8.11 4.57
N GLY A 396 -5.68 8.59 3.63
CA GLY A 396 -6.73 7.78 3.05
C GLY A 396 -7.96 7.61 3.93
N MET A 397 -8.22 8.48 4.90
CA MET A 397 -9.43 8.42 5.75
C MET A 397 -10.68 9.04 5.10
N THR A 398 -10.57 9.56 3.87
CA THR A 398 -11.64 10.33 3.20
C THR A 398 -12.08 9.68 1.88
N THR A 399 -13.27 10.04 1.39
CA THR A 399 -13.82 9.49 0.13
C THR A 399 -13.03 9.92 -1.11
N ASP A 400 -12.36 11.07 -1.06
CA ASP A 400 -11.61 11.63 -2.18
C ASP A 400 -10.19 11.03 -2.30
N SER A 401 -9.77 10.26 -1.30
CA SER A 401 -8.48 9.58 -1.31
C SER A 401 -8.51 8.34 -2.21
N HIS A 402 -7.32 7.87 -2.65
CA HIS A 402 -7.20 6.64 -3.43
C HIS A 402 -7.95 5.48 -2.74
N ASN A 403 -9.04 5.02 -3.36
CA ASN A 403 -9.84 3.95 -2.80
C ASN A 403 -9.12 2.61 -3.02
N LEU A 404 -8.36 2.20 -2.00
CA LEU A 404 -7.60 0.94 -2.00
C LEU A 404 -8.51 -0.26 -2.21
N ARG A 405 -9.76 -0.20 -1.71
CA ARG A 405 -10.74 -1.27 -1.93
C ARG A 405 -11.09 -1.41 -3.41
N ASP A 406 -11.35 -0.33 -4.13
CA ASP A 406 -11.65 -0.40 -5.57
C ASP A 406 -10.48 -1.01 -6.36
N THR A 407 -9.25 -0.76 -5.93
CA THR A 407 -8.06 -1.38 -6.53
C THR A 407 -8.02 -2.87 -6.23
N TRP A 408 -8.28 -3.26 -4.98
CA TRP A 408 -8.36 -4.66 -4.59
C TRP A 408 -9.50 -5.42 -5.29
N GLU A 409 -10.69 -4.83 -5.41
CA GLU A 409 -11.85 -5.39 -6.12
C GLU A 409 -11.54 -5.60 -7.61
N ARG A 410 -10.89 -4.62 -8.26
CA ARG A 410 -10.45 -4.75 -9.65
C ARG A 410 -9.52 -5.95 -9.85
N TYR A 411 -8.66 -6.27 -8.89
CA TYR A 411 -7.86 -7.49 -8.96
C TYR A 411 -8.72 -8.76 -8.87
N GLN A 412 -9.75 -8.78 -8.02
CA GLN A 412 -10.65 -9.94 -7.93
C GLN A 412 -11.44 -10.17 -9.22
N VAL A 413 -11.91 -9.09 -9.86
CA VAL A 413 -12.56 -9.17 -11.19
C VAL A 413 -11.60 -9.76 -12.23
N GLN A 414 -10.33 -9.35 -12.24
CA GLN A 414 -9.32 -9.88 -13.17
C GLN A 414 -8.99 -11.35 -12.90
N THR A 415 -8.87 -11.74 -11.62
CA THR A 415 -8.67 -13.13 -11.23
C THR A 415 -9.87 -13.99 -11.63
N GLY A 416 -11.11 -13.51 -11.43
CA GLY A 416 -12.32 -14.19 -11.86
C GLY A 416 -12.37 -14.38 -13.38
N MET A 417 -11.97 -13.37 -14.15
CA MET A 417 -11.87 -13.47 -15.61
C MET A 417 -10.79 -14.48 -16.05
N THR A 418 -9.71 -14.62 -15.27
CA THR A 418 -8.66 -15.62 -15.50
C THR A 418 -9.17 -17.04 -15.21
N GLN A 419 -9.90 -17.25 -14.10
CA GLN A 419 -10.55 -18.53 -13.82
C GLN A 419 -11.55 -18.89 -14.92
N ALA A 420 -12.33 -17.93 -15.42
CA ALA A 420 -13.23 -18.13 -16.55
C ALA A 420 -12.48 -18.51 -17.84
N ALA A 421 -11.32 -17.92 -18.09
CA ALA A 421 -10.46 -18.28 -19.22
C ALA A 421 -9.99 -19.75 -19.14
N PHE A 422 -9.52 -20.20 -17.96
CA PHE A 422 -9.15 -21.60 -17.77
C PHE A 422 -10.35 -22.55 -17.89
N ALA A 423 -11.53 -22.18 -17.38
CA ALA A 423 -12.75 -22.97 -17.57
C ALA A 423 -13.06 -23.18 -19.07
N ILE A 424 -12.99 -22.12 -19.89
CA ILE A 424 -13.19 -22.20 -21.34
C ILE A 424 -12.15 -23.12 -22.00
N LEU A 425 -10.87 -23.00 -21.63
CA LEU A 425 -9.80 -23.82 -22.18
C LEU A 425 -9.94 -25.31 -21.82
N LYS A 426 -10.60 -25.63 -20.70
CA LYS A 426 -10.95 -27.00 -20.29
C LYS A 426 -12.28 -27.50 -20.86
N GLY A 427 -12.96 -26.71 -21.71
CA GLY A 427 -14.28 -27.05 -22.24
C GLY A 427 -15.41 -27.02 -21.19
N GLN A 428 -15.21 -26.32 -20.08
CA GLN A 428 -16.20 -26.16 -19.01
C GLN A 428 -17.09 -24.92 -19.25
N PRO A 429 -18.29 -24.86 -18.64
CA PRO A 429 -19.11 -23.66 -18.66
C PRO A 429 -18.37 -22.43 -18.12
N VAL A 430 -18.61 -21.27 -18.74
CA VAL A 430 -18.03 -20.00 -18.28
C VAL A 430 -18.68 -19.63 -16.95
N PRO A 431 -17.93 -19.51 -15.84
CA PRO A 431 -18.49 -19.07 -14.56
C PRO A 431 -18.94 -17.61 -14.65
N ASN A 432 -19.78 -17.17 -13.72
CA ASN A 432 -20.13 -15.76 -13.61
C ASN A 432 -19.03 -14.94 -12.93
N ASP A 433 -19.08 -13.61 -13.08
CA ASP A 433 -18.24 -12.69 -12.32
C ASP A 433 -18.47 -12.88 -10.81
N PRO A 434 -17.41 -13.03 -10.00
CA PRO A 434 -17.54 -13.40 -8.59
C PRO A 434 -18.04 -12.26 -7.69
N ILE A 435 -18.04 -11.00 -8.15
CA ILE A 435 -18.48 -9.84 -7.36
C ILE A 435 -19.91 -9.46 -7.72
N TYR A 436 -20.22 -9.36 -9.00
CA TYR A 436 -21.51 -8.89 -9.50
C TYR A 436 -22.45 -10.02 -9.90
N GLY A 437 -21.98 -11.28 -9.94
CA GLY A 437 -22.76 -12.43 -10.36
C GLY A 437 -23.19 -12.42 -11.84
N ALA A 438 -22.71 -11.45 -12.61
CA ALA A 438 -23.09 -11.26 -14.01
C ALA A 438 -22.24 -12.15 -14.94
N PRO A 439 -22.80 -12.66 -16.05
CA PRO A 439 -22.06 -13.53 -16.96
C PRO A 439 -20.99 -12.77 -17.75
N TYR A 440 -19.81 -13.37 -17.90
CA TYR A 440 -18.78 -12.87 -18.82
C TYR A 440 -19.23 -12.97 -20.28
N GLN A 441 -18.59 -12.19 -21.15
CA GLN A 441 -18.87 -12.21 -22.58
C GLN A 441 -17.81 -13.04 -23.30
N TRP A 442 -18.20 -14.24 -23.70
CA TRP A 442 -17.38 -15.13 -24.48
C TRP A 442 -17.80 -15.14 -25.95
N ASP A 443 -16.88 -14.79 -26.84
CA ASP A 443 -17.04 -14.96 -28.29
C ASP A 443 -16.15 -16.13 -28.76
N PRO A 444 -16.75 -17.27 -29.14
CA PRO A 444 -15.98 -18.44 -29.58
C PRO A 444 -15.30 -18.24 -30.93
N VAL A 445 -15.80 -17.32 -31.78
CA VAL A 445 -15.25 -17.05 -33.12
C VAL A 445 -13.98 -16.22 -33.01
N THR A 446 -14.03 -15.12 -32.25
CA THR A 446 -12.85 -14.26 -32.04
C THR A 446 -11.98 -14.71 -30.87
N ARG A 447 -12.38 -15.80 -30.18
CA ARG A 447 -11.76 -16.33 -28.95
C ARG A 447 -11.57 -15.26 -27.87
N LYS A 448 -12.50 -14.30 -27.80
CA LYS A 448 -12.39 -13.12 -26.95
C LYS A 448 -13.27 -13.27 -25.72
N LEU A 449 -12.66 -13.18 -24.54
CA LEU A 449 -13.34 -13.11 -23.24
C LEU A 449 -13.31 -11.67 -22.72
N SER A 450 -14.48 -11.08 -22.47
CA SER A 450 -14.63 -9.71 -21.96
C SER A 450 -15.47 -9.66 -20.69
N LEU A 451 -15.35 -8.56 -19.94
CA LEU A 451 -16.16 -8.30 -18.75
C LEU A 451 -17.66 -8.24 -19.07
N PRO A 452 -18.53 -8.48 -18.06
CA PRO A 452 -19.97 -8.27 -18.19
C PRO A 452 -20.34 -6.87 -18.68
N LYS A 453 -21.43 -6.74 -19.45
CA LYS A 453 -21.99 -5.44 -19.90
C LYS A 453 -22.88 -4.83 -18.79
N ILE A 454 -22.26 -4.43 -17.68
CA ILE A 454 -22.93 -3.72 -16.57
C ILE A 454 -22.37 -2.30 -16.39
N GLN A 455 -23.07 -1.45 -15.64
CA GLN A 455 -22.76 -0.03 -15.52
C GLN A 455 -21.37 0.20 -14.89
N GLU A 456 -21.01 -0.64 -13.93
CA GLU A 456 -19.78 -0.63 -13.14
C GLU A 456 -18.55 -0.83 -14.03
N PHE A 457 -18.67 -1.64 -15.08
CA PHE A 457 -17.57 -1.96 -15.99
C PHE A 457 -17.46 -1.02 -17.20
N LYS A 458 -18.40 -0.10 -17.43
CA LYS A 458 -18.35 0.84 -18.57
C LYS A 458 -17.09 1.71 -18.60
N LYS A 459 -16.53 2.02 -17.43
CA LYS A 459 -15.30 2.81 -17.27
C LYS A 459 -14.08 1.97 -16.85
N SER A 460 -14.22 0.64 -16.86
CA SER A 460 -13.14 -0.24 -16.45
C SER A 460 -12.01 -0.22 -17.47
N ALA A 461 -10.77 -0.10 -16.99
CA ALA A 461 -9.56 -0.22 -17.81
C ALA A 461 -9.11 -1.69 -18.00
N ILE A 462 -9.90 -2.66 -17.53
CA ILE A 462 -9.61 -4.09 -17.68
C ILE A 462 -9.80 -4.48 -19.14
N LYS A 463 -8.72 -4.92 -19.78
CA LYS A 463 -8.73 -5.34 -21.18
C LYS A 463 -9.31 -6.75 -21.33
N PRO A 464 -10.03 -7.03 -22.43
CA PRO A 464 -10.41 -8.40 -22.80
C PRO A 464 -9.21 -9.33 -22.91
N LEU A 465 -9.43 -10.62 -22.65
CA LEU A 465 -8.46 -11.69 -22.92
C LEU A 465 -8.74 -12.33 -24.28
N ILE A 466 -7.68 -12.70 -25.00
CA ILE A 466 -7.75 -13.50 -26.21
C ILE A 466 -7.18 -14.88 -25.86
N LEU A 467 -7.97 -15.93 -26.03
CA LEU A 467 -7.61 -17.28 -25.59
C LEU A 467 -7.06 -18.12 -26.76
N PRO A 468 -5.96 -18.86 -26.56
CA PRO A 468 -5.39 -19.72 -27.61
C PRO A 468 -6.31 -20.87 -27.98
N THR A 469 -6.11 -21.44 -29.16
CA THR A 469 -6.65 -22.76 -29.51
C THR A 469 -5.64 -23.80 -29.02
N LEU A 470 -6.08 -24.73 -28.17
CA LEU A 470 -5.25 -25.79 -27.58
C LEU A 470 -5.71 -27.17 -28.06
#